data_AF-A0A6A3MLP9-F1
#
_entry.id   AF-A0A6A3MLP9-F1
#
_cell.length_a   1.000
_cell.length_b   1.000
_cell.length_c   1.000
_cell.angle_alpha   90.00
_cell.angle_beta   90.00
_cell.angle_gamma   90.00
#
_symmetry.space_group_name_H-M   'P 1'
#
loop_
_entity.id
_entity.type
_entity.pdbx_description
1 polymer ?
#
loop_
_entity_poly.entity_id
_entity_poly.type
_entity_poly.pdbx_seq_one_letter_code
_entity_poly.pdbx_strand_id
1 'polypeptide(L)'
;MLLSVVSRPRYGPDGELFDGKLGIWAFTSKLLPYSLVNEGRPSLETKEVSVTKTAYREKLISDVLPSLCARLPTHDRVVIPSDSEFAAAVERSDMQVE
;
A
#
# COMPACT_ATOMS: atom_id res chain seq x y z
N MET A 1 -9.82 -9.07 1.82
CA MET A 1 -8.95 -9.12 0.63
C MET A 1 -7.56 -8.61 0.97
N LEU A 2 -6.52 -9.07 0.26
CA LEU A 2 -5.12 -8.64 0.43
C LEU A 2 -4.59 -8.04 -0.88
N LEU A 3 -3.74 -7.01 -0.78
CA LEU A 3 -2.93 -6.47 -1.86
C LEU A 3 -1.49 -6.95 -1.67
N SER A 4 -0.95 -7.72 -2.59
CA SER A 4 0.47 -8.12 -2.59
C SER A 4 1.19 -7.42 -3.72
N VAL A 5 2.37 -6.88 -3.44
CA VAL A 5 3.21 -6.24 -4.46
C VAL A 5 4.54 -6.99 -4.53
N VAL A 6 4.85 -7.44 -5.73
CA VAL A 6 6.06 -8.18 -6.07
C VAL A 6 6.66 -7.62 -7.35
N SER A 7 7.98 -7.68 -7.45
CA SER A 7 8.74 -7.34 -8.64
C SER A 7 9.66 -8.51 -9.01
N ARG A 8 10.33 -8.41 -10.16
CA ARG A 8 11.35 -9.41 -10.51
C ARG A 8 12.54 -9.32 -9.56
N PRO A 9 13.04 -10.45 -9.02
CA PRO A 9 14.30 -10.48 -8.31
C PRO A 9 15.45 -10.05 -9.24
N ARG A 10 16.37 -9.24 -8.74
CA ARG A 10 17.51 -8.71 -9.50
C ARG A 10 18.64 -8.31 -8.57
N TYR A 11 19.86 -8.25 -9.09
CA TYR A 11 20.99 -7.72 -8.37
C TYR A 11 21.03 -6.20 -8.50
N GLY A 12 21.19 -5.51 -7.37
CA GLY A 12 21.46 -4.08 -7.33
C GLY A 12 22.89 -3.76 -7.79
N PRO A 13 23.21 -2.46 -7.98
CA PRO A 13 24.56 -2.02 -8.37
C PRO A 13 25.63 -2.44 -7.35
N ASP A 14 25.27 -2.58 -6.07
CA ASP A 14 26.17 -2.99 -4.99
C ASP A 14 26.35 -4.53 -4.90
N GLY A 15 25.75 -5.28 -5.82
CA GLY A 15 25.78 -6.75 -5.82
C GLY A 15 24.81 -7.40 -4.81
N GLU A 16 24.02 -6.61 -4.07
CA GLU A 16 22.96 -7.12 -3.20
C GLU A 16 21.80 -7.69 -4.01
N LEU A 17 21.28 -8.84 -3.58
CA LEU A 17 20.12 -9.47 -4.18
C LEU A 17 18.84 -8.81 -3.66
N PHE A 18 18.15 -8.10 -4.55
CA PHE A 18 16.77 -7.69 -4.31
C PHE A 18 15.84 -8.86 -4.63
N ASP A 19 15.15 -9.39 -3.61
CA ASP A 19 14.28 -10.57 -3.72
C ASP A 19 12.94 -10.31 -4.43
N GLY A 20 12.67 -9.04 -4.74
CA GLY A 20 11.46 -8.58 -5.39
C GLY A 20 10.21 -8.61 -4.51
N LYS A 21 10.32 -8.85 -3.21
CA LYS A 21 9.17 -8.86 -2.29
C LYS A 21 9.04 -7.50 -1.63
N LEU A 22 8.00 -6.76 -1.98
CA LEU A 22 7.77 -5.41 -1.48
C LEU A 22 6.83 -5.39 -0.28
N GLY A 23 5.72 -6.12 -0.33
CA GLY A 23 4.83 -6.23 0.82
C GLY A 23 3.47 -6.87 0.54
N ILE A 24 2.72 -7.08 1.62
CA ILE A 24 1.33 -7.56 1.61
C ILE A 24 0.53 -6.68 2.56
N TRP A 25 -0.56 -6.09 2.07
CA TRP A 25 -1.43 -5.19 2.83
C TRP A 25 -2.85 -5.71 2.86
N ALA A 26 -3.43 -5.79 4.05
CA ALA A 26 -4.81 -6.24 4.20
C ALA A 26 -5.80 -5.08 4.08
N PHE A 27 -6.89 -5.32 3.36
CA PHE A 27 -8.06 -4.43 3.35
C PHE A 27 -8.93 -4.72 4.56
N THR A 28 -8.51 -4.19 5.71
CA THR A 28 -9.20 -4.36 6.98
C THR A 28 -9.35 -3.03 7.70
N SER A 29 -10.47 -2.85 8.40
CA SER A 29 -10.69 -1.75 9.31
C SER A 29 -10.88 -2.29 10.72
N LYS A 30 -10.26 -1.64 11.70
CA LYS A 30 -10.49 -1.92 13.12
C LYS A 30 -11.66 -1.05 13.56
N LEU A 31 -12.80 -1.68 13.81
CA LEU A 31 -14.01 -1.00 14.27
C LEU A 31 -14.42 -1.57 15.63
N LEU A 32 -14.94 -0.71 16.51
CA LEU A 32 -15.65 -1.18 17.68
C LEU A 32 -17.00 -1.76 17.24
N PRO A 33 -17.32 -3.00 17.61
CA PRO A 33 -18.62 -3.57 17.30
C PRO A 33 -19.69 -2.78 18.04
N TYR A 34 -20.74 -2.39 17.33
CA TYR A 34 -21.84 -1.64 17.92
C TYR A 34 -22.47 -2.36 19.13
N SER A 35 -22.48 -3.70 19.12
CA SER A 35 -22.91 -4.53 20.25
C SER A 35 -22.01 -4.40 21.48
N LEU A 36 -20.70 -4.34 21.30
CA LEU A 36 -19.71 -4.29 22.39
C LEU A 36 -19.55 -2.91 23.02
N VAL A 37 -19.93 -1.85 22.29
CA VAL A 37 -20.03 -0.49 22.84
C VAL A 37 -21.07 -0.44 23.98
N ASN A 38 -22.15 -1.21 23.88
CA ASN A 38 -23.21 -1.26 24.88
C ASN A 38 -22.90 -2.20 26.06
N GLU A 39 -21.98 -3.15 25.90
CA GLU A 39 -21.61 -4.14 26.92
C GLU A 39 -20.36 -3.76 27.75
N GLY A 40 -19.80 -2.56 27.54
CA GLY A 40 -18.64 -2.07 28.29
C GLY A 40 -17.33 -2.83 28.02
N ARG A 41 -17.26 -3.60 26.92
CA ARG A 41 -16.07 -4.35 26.50
C ARG A 41 -15.55 -3.81 25.17
N PRO A 42 -14.73 -2.74 25.16
CA PRO A 42 -14.25 -2.18 23.91
C PRO A 42 -13.14 -3.07 23.30
N SER A 43 -13.49 -4.23 22.75
CA SER A 43 -12.56 -4.99 21.90
C SER A 43 -12.70 -4.53 20.46
N LEU A 44 -11.58 -4.08 19.87
CA LEU A 44 -11.52 -3.75 18.45
C LEU A 44 -11.68 -5.03 17.62
N GLU A 45 -12.76 -5.11 16.85
CA GLU A 45 -12.92 -6.17 15.86
C GLU A 45 -12.26 -5.74 14.54
N THR A 46 -11.57 -6.68 13.91
CA THR A 46 -11.03 -6.48 12.57
C THR A 46 -12.10 -6.92 11.57
N LYS A 47 -12.63 -5.98 10.78
CA LYS A 47 -13.59 -6.29 9.72
C LYS A 47 -12.94 -6.12 8.35
N GLU A 48 -13.34 -6.97 7.43
CA GLU A 48 -12.97 -6.84 6.02
C GLU A 48 -13.61 -5.58 5.43
N VAL A 49 -12.82 -4.83 4.66
CA VAL A 49 -13.28 -3.67 3.91
C VAL A 49 -13.45 -4.08 2.45
N SER A 50 -14.59 -3.69 1.86
CA SER A 50 -14.82 -3.90 0.43
C SER A 50 -13.82 -3.08 -0.39
N VAL A 51 -13.20 -3.71 -1.38
CA VAL A 51 -12.17 -3.07 -2.21
C VAL A 51 -12.84 -2.32 -3.35
N THR A 52 -13.01 -1.03 -3.14
CA THR A 52 -13.46 -0.08 -4.17
C THR A 52 -12.26 0.52 -4.90
N LYS A 53 -12.50 1.16 -6.05
CA LYS A 53 -11.44 1.89 -6.79
C LYS A 53 -10.73 2.90 -5.88
N THR A 54 -11.48 3.59 -5.03
CA THR A 54 -10.96 4.57 -4.07
C THR A 54 -10.11 3.92 -2.99
N ALA A 55 -10.62 2.88 -2.32
CA ALA A 55 -9.88 2.17 -1.26
C ALA A 55 -8.58 1.55 -1.79
N TYR A 56 -8.61 1.03 -3.02
CA TYR A 56 -7.43 0.51 -3.70
C TYR A 56 -6.40 1.62 -3.99
N ARG A 57 -6.84 2.76 -4.54
CA ARG A 57 -5.98 3.92 -4.81
C ARG A 57 -5.35 4.48 -3.53
N GLU A 58 -6.12 4.63 -2.47
CA GLU A 58 -5.63 5.08 -1.16
C GLU A 58 -4.56 4.13 -0.62
N LYS A 59 -4.77 2.81 -0.70
CA LYS A 59 -3.77 1.82 -0.30
C LYS A 59 -2.49 1.90 -1.12
N LEU A 60 -2.60 2.13 -2.43
CA LEU A 60 -1.42 2.31 -3.27
C LEU A 60 -0.59 3.53 -2.84
N ILE A 61 -1.25 4.65 -2.56
CA ILE A 61 -0.58 5.91 -2.22
C ILE A 61 -0.02 5.90 -0.80
N SER A 62 -0.81 5.43 0.16
CA SER A 62 -0.43 5.47 1.58
C SER A 62 0.58 4.40 1.97
N ASP A 63 0.45 3.18 1.42
CA ASP A 63 1.22 2.04 1.88
C ASP A 63 2.23 1.56 0.83
N VAL A 64 1.78 1.34 -0.41
CA VAL A 64 2.59 0.67 -1.44
C VAL A 64 3.70 1.55 -1.98
N LEU A 65 3.36 2.76 -2.43
CA LEU A 65 4.33 3.65 -3.07
C LEU A 65 5.48 4.04 -2.13
N PRO A 66 5.25 4.37 -0.84
CA PRO A 66 6.35 4.60 0.10
C PRO A 66 7.23 3.38 0.29
N SER A 67 6.62 2.19 0.38
CA SER A 67 7.35 0.92 0.53
C SER A 67 8.17 0.58 -0.72
N LEU A 68 7.66 0.95 -1.89
CA LEU A 68 8.34 0.81 -3.17
C LEU A 68 9.56 1.72 -3.21
N CYS A 69 9.40 3.02 -2.96
CA CYS A 69 10.50 4.00 -2.94
C CYS A 69 11.58 3.65 -1.91
N ALA A 70 11.22 3.06 -0.77
CA ALA A 70 12.18 2.68 0.27
C ALA A 70 13.01 1.44 -0.05
N ARG A 71 12.49 0.50 -0.86
CA ARG A 71 13.14 -0.79 -1.15
C ARG A 71 13.66 -0.95 -2.57
N LEU A 72 13.19 -0.15 -3.53
CA LEU A 72 13.65 -0.26 -4.90
C LEU A 72 15.13 0.12 -4.98
N PRO A 73 15.95 -0.63 -5.73
CA PRO A 73 17.30 -0.19 -6.05
C PRO A 73 17.27 1.11 -6.87
N THR A 74 18.22 2.01 -6.61
CA THR A 74 18.29 3.42 -7.06
C THR A 74 18.18 3.67 -8.58
N HIS A 75 18.29 2.64 -9.42
CA HIS A 75 18.21 2.78 -10.88
C HIS A 75 16.88 2.35 -11.49
N ASP A 76 15.91 1.90 -10.69
CA ASP A 76 14.59 1.57 -11.18
C ASP A 76 13.67 2.80 -11.21
N ARG A 77 13.02 3.01 -12.36
CA ARG A 77 11.94 4.00 -12.51
C ARG A 77 10.60 3.40 -12.14
N VAL A 78 9.81 4.17 -11.39
CA VAL A 78 8.43 3.79 -11.01
C VAL A 78 7.48 4.39 -12.02
N VAL A 79 7.04 3.59 -13.00
CA VAL A 79 6.03 4.04 -13.96
C VAL A 79 4.64 3.94 -13.33
N ILE A 80 4.01 5.10 -13.16
CA ILE A 80 2.66 5.21 -12.62
C ILE A 80 1.63 4.94 -13.74
N PRO A 81 0.50 4.26 -13.47
CA PRO A 81 -0.57 4.11 -14.45
C PRO A 81 -1.11 5.47 -14.92
N SER A 82 -1.48 5.57 -16.21
CA SER A 82 -2.00 6.79 -16.85
C SER A 82 -3.41 7.25 -16.38
N ASP A 83 -3.80 6.91 -15.15
CA ASP A 83 -5.03 7.43 -14.51
C ASP A 83 -4.72 8.81 -13.94
N SER A 84 -5.29 9.86 -14.54
CA SER A 84 -5.03 11.26 -14.17
C SER A 84 -5.44 11.57 -12.72
N GLU A 85 -6.48 10.91 -12.19
CA GLU A 85 -6.86 11.07 -10.79
C GLU A 85 -5.86 10.42 -9.84
N PHE A 86 -5.22 9.33 -10.28
CA PHE A 86 -4.17 8.69 -9.51
C PHE A 86 -2.92 9.56 -9.48
N ALA A 87 -2.48 10.06 -10.64
CA ALA A 87 -1.34 10.98 -10.73
C ALA A 87 -1.56 12.23 -9.85
N ALA A 88 -2.73 12.87 -9.95
CA ALA A 88 -3.07 14.03 -9.13
C ALA A 88 -3.15 13.71 -7.62
N ALA A 89 -3.41 12.46 -7.23
CA ALA A 89 -3.41 12.06 -5.83
C ALA A 89 -1.99 11.79 -5.30
N VAL A 90 -1.09 11.29 -6.15
CA VAL A 90 0.34 11.14 -5.83
C VAL A 90 1.01 12.50 -5.64
N GLU A 91 0.75 13.46 -6.54
CA GLU A 91 1.27 14.83 -6.44
C GLU A 91 0.84 15.53 -5.14
N ARG A 92 -0.41 15.34 -4.71
CA ARG A 92 -0.91 15.87 -3.43
C ARG A 92 -0.27 15.22 -2.20
N SER A 93 0.37 14.06 -2.36
CA SER A 93 0.96 13.29 -1.27
C SER A 93 2.45 13.62 -1.06
N ASP A 94 2.98 14.65 -1.74
CA ASP A 94 4.38 15.10 -1.69
C ASP A 94 5.42 13.98 -1.98
N MET A 95 4.99 12.92 -2.67
CA MET A 95 5.87 11.82 -3.04
C MET A 95 6.70 12.19 -4.28
N GLN A 96 8.02 12.19 -4.13
CA GLN A 96 8.94 12.33 -5.26
C GLN A 96 8.98 11.01 -6.05
N VAL A 97 8.17 10.92 -7.10
CA VAL A 97 8.18 9.82 -8.07
C VAL A 97 8.53 10.41 -9.43
N GLU A 98 9.60 9.91 -10.06
CA GLU A 98 10.12 10.36 -11.37
C GLU A 98 9.57 9.53 -12.53
#